data_AF-A0A1V2A576-F1
#
_entry.id   AF-A0A1V2A576-F1
#
_cell.length_a   1.000
_cell.length_b   1.000
_cell.length_c   1.000
_cell.angle_alpha   90.00
_cell.angle_beta   90.00
_cell.angle_gamma   90.00
#
_symmetry.space_group_name_H-M   'P 1'
#
loop_
_entity.id
_entity.type
_entity.pdbx_description
1 polymer ?
#
loop_
_entity_poly.entity_id
_entity_poly.type
_entity_poly.pdbx_seq_one_letter_code
_entity_poly.pdbx_strand_id
1 'polypeptide(L)'
;MSNVNNPSIQQKIEHIWKNTCGSWENCTETTIQLFLTQCQENNIDPQYCMSWVEQHKAQIPEWPSISKISLNWINQHTSTGSPISFTE
;
A
#
# COMPACT_ATOMS: atom_id res chain seq x y z
N MET A 1 -6.73 -0.90 24.92
CA MET A 1 -7.32 -1.14 23.59
C MET A 1 -7.19 0.15 22.80
N SER A 2 -6.11 0.31 22.03
CA SER A 2 -5.85 1.54 21.28
C SER A 2 -6.74 1.56 20.04
N ASN A 3 -7.58 2.58 19.94
CA ASN A 3 -8.49 2.81 18.83
C ASN A 3 -7.66 3.08 17.57
N VAL A 4 -7.61 2.13 16.64
CA VAL A 4 -6.72 2.11 15.46
C VAL A 4 -7.19 3.07 14.34
N ASN A 5 -8.05 4.03 14.67
CA ASN A 5 -8.51 5.07 13.75
C ASN A 5 -7.87 6.40 14.18
N ASN A 6 -6.56 6.52 14.00
CA ASN A 6 -5.88 7.80 14.16
C ASN A 6 -6.12 8.59 12.86
N PRO A 7 -7.02 9.58 12.83
CA PRO A 7 -7.33 10.32 11.60
C PRO A 7 -6.07 10.95 10.98
N SER A 8 -5.07 11.24 11.81
CA SER A 8 -3.76 11.73 11.40
C SER A 8 -2.97 10.77 10.50
N ILE A 9 -3.09 9.44 10.71
CA ILE A 9 -2.38 8.45 9.89
C ILE A 9 -3.09 8.28 8.55
N GLN A 10 -4.43 8.19 8.54
CA GLN A 10 -5.19 8.11 7.29
C GLN A 10 -4.97 9.33 6.40
N GLN A 11 -4.95 10.53 6.99
CA GLN A 11 -4.63 11.77 6.26
C GLN A 11 -3.22 11.75 5.64
N LYS A 12 -2.23 11.18 6.35
CA LYS A 12 -0.89 11.01 5.80
C LYS A 12 -0.88 10.02 4.63
N ILE A 13 -1.57 8.90 4.75
CA ILE A 13 -1.68 7.90 3.67
C ILE A 13 -2.33 8.52 2.43
N GLU A 14 -3.44 9.24 2.61
CA GLU A 14 -4.11 9.91 1.49
C GLU A 14 -3.20 10.96 0.84
N HIS A 15 -2.45 11.72 1.64
CA HIS A 15 -1.49 12.70 1.12
C HIS A 15 -0.37 12.04 0.31
N ILE A 16 0.24 10.97 0.83
CA ILE A 16 1.26 10.20 0.13
C ILE A 16 0.69 9.61 -1.17
N TRP A 17 -0.53 9.06 -1.12
CA TRP A 17 -1.21 8.51 -2.28
C TRP A 17 -1.46 9.57 -3.36
N LYS A 18 -1.94 10.76 -2.98
CA LYS A 18 -2.13 11.89 -3.91
C LYS A 18 -0.80 12.36 -4.52
N ASN A 19 0.29 12.31 -3.78
CA ASN A 19 1.60 12.71 -4.28
C ASN A 19 2.25 11.68 -5.22
N THR A 20 1.80 10.42 -5.17
CA THR A 20 2.40 9.30 -5.91
C THR A 20 1.51 8.81 -7.03
N CYS A 21 0.36 8.22 -6.72
CA CYS A 21 -0.62 7.78 -7.72
C CYS A 21 -1.42 8.96 -8.29
N GLY A 22 -1.77 9.95 -7.47
CA GLY A 22 -2.52 11.15 -7.88
C GLY A 22 -4.01 10.89 -8.16
N SER A 23 -4.32 9.86 -8.95
CA SER A 23 -5.66 9.33 -9.18
C SER A 23 -5.63 7.80 -9.18
N TRP A 24 -6.81 7.16 -9.02
CA TRP A 24 -6.91 5.70 -9.03
C TRP A 24 -6.54 5.09 -10.39
N GLU A 25 -6.90 5.77 -11.48
CA GLU A 25 -6.57 5.37 -12.85
C GLU A 25 -5.08 5.47 -13.17
N ASN A 26 -4.37 6.40 -12.52
CA ASN A 26 -2.92 6.57 -12.68
C ASN A 26 -2.10 5.74 -11.68
N CYS A 27 -2.75 4.97 -10.81
CA CYS A 27 -2.07 4.09 -9.88
C CYS A 27 -1.58 2.86 -10.64
N THR A 28 -0.35 2.93 -11.15
CA THR A 28 0.34 1.90 -11.93
C THR A 28 1.38 1.17 -11.07
N GLU A 29 2.05 0.18 -11.65
CA GLU A 29 3.12 -0.60 -11.00
C GLU A 29 4.24 0.30 -10.42
N THR A 30 4.65 1.34 -11.15
CA THR A 30 5.69 2.26 -10.69
C THR A 30 5.20 3.16 -9.57
N THR A 31 4.00 3.73 -9.72
CA THR A 31 3.48 4.69 -8.73
C THR A 31 3.07 4.00 -7.43
N ILE A 32 2.59 2.75 -7.48
CA ILE A 32 2.28 1.99 -6.27
C ILE A 32 3.55 1.61 -5.50
N GLN A 33 4.66 1.31 -6.18
CA GLN A 33 5.95 1.09 -5.50
C GLN A 33 6.48 2.38 -4.85
N LEU A 34 6.35 3.52 -5.53
CA LEU A 34 6.67 4.84 -4.94
C LEU A 34 5.79 5.14 -3.72
N PHE A 35 4.50 4.85 -3.80
CA PHE A 35 3.57 4.97 -2.67
C PHE A 35 4.03 4.16 -1.46
N LEU A 36 4.39 2.89 -1.66
CA LEU A 36 4.86 2.01 -0.59
C LEU A 36 6.19 2.45 0.00
N THR A 37 7.09 2.94 -0.85
CA THR A 37 8.37 3.53 -0.42
C THR A 37 8.13 4.74 0.49
N GLN A 38 7.26 5.67 0.06
CA GLN A 38 6.95 6.86 0.86
C GLN A 38 6.21 6.53 2.14
N CYS A 39 5.36 5.50 2.16
CA CYS A 39 4.78 4.99 3.41
C CYS A 39 5.88 4.58 4.39
N GLN A 40 6.84 3.77 3.94
CA GLN A 40 7.96 3.33 4.76
C GLN A 40 8.80 4.51 5.27
N GLU A 41 9.15 5.47 4.40
CA GLU A 41 9.90 6.69 4.76
C GLU A 41 9.17 7.56 5.79
N ASN A 42 7.83 7.55 5.76
CA ASN A 42 6.99 8.26 6.72
C ASN A 42 6.69 7.45 8.00
N ASN A 43 7.40 6.33 8.23
CA ASN A 43 7.21 5.42 9.35
C ASN A 43 5.79 4.82 9.40
N ILE A 44 5.18 4.59 8.23
CA ILE A 44 3.90 3.92 8.07
C ILE A 44 4.18 2.54 7.46
N ASP A 45 3.60 1.50 8.05
CA ASP A 45 3.75 0.14 7.55
C ASP A 45 3.22 0.04 6.09
N PRO A 46 4.06 -0.38 5.12
CA PRO A 46 3.64 -0.54 3.73
C PRO A 46 2.46 -1.51 3.54
N GLN A 47 2.34 -2.56 4.37
CA GLN A 47 1.20 -3.46 4.36
C GLN A 47 -0.07 -2.74 4.84
N TYR A 48 0.02 -1.86 5.83
CA TYR A 48 -1.11 -1.02 6.24
C TYR A 48 -1.53 -0.06 5.13
N CYS A 49 -0.57 0.54 4.42
CA CYS A 49 -0.83 1.36 3.25
C CYS A 49 -1.53 0.56 2.13
N MET A 50 -1.11 -0.68 1.84
CA MET A 50 -1.81 -1.53 0.87
C MET A 50 -3.23 -1.89 1.28
N SER A 51 -3.48 -2.19 2.55
CA SER A 51 -4.82 -2.44 3.06
C SER A 51 -5.75 -1.23 2.91
N TRP A 52 -5.19 -0.01 2.91
CA TRP A 52 -5.95 1.20 2.60
C TRP A 52 -6.29 1.29 1.10
N VAL A 53 -5.33 1.05 0.22
CA VAL A 53 -5.54 1.06 -1.24
C VAL A 53 -6.53 -0.03 -1.68
N GLU A 54 -6.48 -1.21 -1.07
CA GLU A 54 -7.35 -2.34 -1.42
C GLU A 54 -8.85 -2.00 -1.26
N GLN A 55 -9.21 -1.10 -0.34
CA GLN A 55 -10.59 -0.62 -0.17
C GLN A 55 -11.11 0.10 -1.43
N HIS A 56 -10.20 0.58 -2.27
CA HIS A 56 -10.49 1.30 -3.51
C HIS A 56 -10.17 0.49 -4.77
N LYS A 57 -9.89 -0.82 -4.65
CA LYS A 57 -9.48 -1.69 -5.77
C LYS A 57 -10.38 -1.66 -7.00
N ALA A 58 -11.68 -1.40 -6.81
CA ALA A 58 -12.65 -1.30 -7.90
C ALA A 58 -12.41 -0.10 -8.83
N GLN A 59 -11.66 0.92 -8.38
CA GLN A 59 -11.33 2.13 -9.13
C GLN A 59 -9.96 2.05 -9.80
N ILE A 60 -9.19 1.00 -9.52
CA ILE A 60 -7.81 0.84 -9.99
C ILE A 60 -7.81 -0.11 -11.18
N PRO A 61 -7.44 0.35 -12.39
CA PRO A 61 -7.26 -0.52 -13.55
C PRO A 61 -6.16 -1.56 -13.27
N GLU A 62 -6.28 -2.77 -13.82
CA GLU A 62 -5.26 -3.82 -13.65
C GLU A 62 -4.91 -4.13 -12.18
N TRP A 63 -5.88 -4.00 -11.26
CA TRP A 63 -5.69 -4.28 -9.83
C TRP A 63 -4.97 -5.62 -9.54
N PRO A 64 -5.26 -6.75 -10.23
CA PRO A 64 -4.53 -7.99 -10.01
C PRO A 64 -3.01 -7.88 -10.23
N SER A 65 -2.56 -7.12 -11.24
CA SER A 65 -1.12 -6.90 -11.48
C SER A 65 -0.52 -6.03 -10.39
N ILE A 66 -1.19 -4.91 -10.07
CA ILE A 66 -0.75 -3.95 -9.06
C ILE A 66 -0.64 -4.61 -7.69
N SER A 67 -1.68 -5.32 -7.27
CA SER A 67 -1.72 -6.03 -5.99
C SER A 67 -0.56 -7.03 -5.86
N LYS A 68 -0.28 -7.80 -6.92
CA LYS A 68 0.84 -8.75 -6.95
C LYS A 68 2.20 -8.04 -6.80
N ILE A 69 2.41 -6.96 -7.54
CA ILE A 69 3.69 -6.21 -7.49
C ILE A 69 3.88 -5.54 -6.13
N SER A 70 2.81 -4.99 -5.56
CA SER A 70 2.83 -4.44 -4.21
C SER A 70 3.19 -5.47 -3.15
N LEU A 71 2.57 -6.66 -3.20
CA LEU A 71 2.89 -7.75 -2.27
C LEU A 71 4.34 -8.21 -2.41
N ASN A 72 4.84 -8.34 -3.64
CA ASN A 72 6.25 -8.65 -3.89
C ASN A 72 7.19 -7.58 -3.33
N TRP A 73 6.87 -6.30 -3.53
CA TRP A 73 7.65 -5.19 -3.00
C TRP A 73 7.67 -5.21 -1.47
N ILE A 74 6.52 -5.39 -0.83
CA ILE A 74 6.42 -5.49 0.64
C ILE A 74 7.30 -6.63 1.14
N ASN A 75 7.16 -7.84 0.59
CA ASN A 75 7.96 -8.99 0.99
C ASN A 75 9.49 -8.76 0.84
N GLN A 76 9.91 -7.93 -0.10
CA GLN A 76 11.32 -7.60 -0.32
C GLN A 76 11.84 -6.48 0.60
N HIS A 77 10.97 -5.53 0.96
CA HIS A 77 11.36 -4.29 1.65
C HIS A 77 11.04 -4.29 3.14
N THR A 78 10.04 -5.03 3.57
CA THR A 78 9.73 -5.24 4.98
C THR A 78 10.32 -6.57 5.40
N SER A 79 11.33 -6.54 6.28
CA SER A 79 11.83 -7.74 7.00
C SER A 79 10.82 -8.26 8.03
N THR A 80 9.54 -8.28 7.68
CA THR A 80 8.52 -9.02 8.40
C THR A 80 8.76 -10.49 8.08
N GLY A 81 9.70 -11.09 8.80
CA GLY A 81 9.94 -12.52 8.79
C GLY A 81 8.66 -13.25 9.14
N SER A 82 7.93 -13.68 8.13
CA SER A 82 6.99 -14.81 8.17
C SER A 82 6.70 -15.18 6.72
N PRO A 83 7.10 -16.37 6.26
CA PRO A 83 6.68 -16.85 4.96
C PRO A 83 5.14 -16.91 4.96
N ILE A 84 4.50 -16.17 4.06
CA ILE A 84 3.09 -16.38 3.76
C ILE A 84 3.03 -17.76 3.08
N SER A 85 2.78 -18.82 3.87
CA SER A 85 2.38 -20.11 3.32
C SER A 85 1.00 -19.93 2.72
N PHE A 86 0.95 -19.75 1.40
CA PHE A 86 -0.24 -20.11 0.64
C PHE A 86 -0.43 -21.61 0.86
N THR A 87 -1.34 -21.97 1.77
CA THR A 87 -1.79 -23.36 1.87
C THR A 87 -2.80 -23.54 0.73
N GLU A 88 -2.49 -24.49 -0.14
CA GLU A 88 -3.26 -24.94 -1.30
C GLU A 88 -4.64 -25.48 -0.92
#